data_AF-A0A2V4WV69-F1
#
_entry.id   AF-A0A2V4WV69-F1
#
_cell.length_a   1.000
_cell.length_b   1.000
_cell.length_c   1.000
_cell.angle_alpha   90.00
_cell.angle_beta   90.00
_cell.angle_gamma   90.00
#
_symmetry.space_group_name_H-M   'P 1'
#
loop_
_entity.id
_entity.type
_entity.pdbx_description
1 polymer ?
#
loop_
_entity_poly.entity_id
_entity_poly.type
_entity_poly.pdbx_seq_one_letter_code
_entity_poly.pdbx_strand_id
1 'polypeptide(L)' 'MQIGFSSSSESKNCVICGKKTSHYKRYEQSNMVITIPAHAGDCYDQVDVKRLATRALTDIKQNIKG' A
#
# COMPACT_ATOMS: atom_id res chain seq x y z
N MET A 1 -3.63 -10.66 -8.98
CA MET A 1 -2.85 -9.55 -8.40
C MET A 1 -1.58 -10.16 -7.85
N GLN A 2 -0.42 -9.79 -8.39
CA GLN A 2 0.85 -10.30 -7.89
C GLN A 2 1.27 -9.45 -6.69
N ILE A 3 1.66 -10.09 -5.59
CA ILE A 3 2.09 -9.43 -4.37
C ILE A 3 3.59 -9.68 -4.22
N GLY A 4 4.34 -8.61 -4.08
CA GLY A 4 5.80 -8.63 -3.98
C GLY A 4 6.28 -7.81 -2.80
N PHE A 5 7.57 -7.95 -2.53
CA PHE A 5 8.27 -7.18 -1.53
C PHE A 5 9.26 -6.24 -2.23
N SER A 6 9.33 -5.01 -1.76
CA SER A 6 10.31 -4.03 -2.24
C SER A 6 10.94 -3.33 -1.05
N SER A 7 12.25 -3.10 -1.12
CA SER A 7 12.95 -2.19 -0.22
C SER A 7 13.38 -0.95 -0.99
N SER A 8 13.35 0.21 -0.35
CA SER A 8 13.85 1.48 -0.92
C SER A 8 14.81 2.14 0.06
N SER A 9 15.74 2.95 -0.45
CA SER A 9 16.60 3.80 0.37
C SER A 9 15.81 4.92 1.06
N GLU A 10 14.62 5.25 0.53
CA GLU A 10 13.69 6.17 1.16
C GLU A 10 12.87 5.47 2.24
N SER A 11 12.83 6.08 3.43
CA SER A 11 12.10 5.56 4.58
C SER A 11 10.86 6.39 4.87
N LYS A 12 9.68 5.75 4.77
CA LYS A 12 8.36 6.32 5.08
C LYS A 12 7.76 5.65 6.31
N ASN A 13 6.71 6.23 6.88
CA ASN A 13 6.03 5.61 8.00
C ASN A 13 5.17 4.44 7.53
N CYS A 14 5.27 3.31 8.22
CA CYS A 14 4.41 2.15 8.00
C CYS A 14 2.94 2.54 8.18
N VAL A 15 2.08 2.13 7.24
CA VAL A 15 0.65 2.48 7.30
C VAL A 15 -0.09 1.78 8.45
N ILE A 16 0.49 0.72 9.01
CA ILE A 16 -0.10 -0.06 10.11
C ILE A 16 0.38 0.46 11.46
N CYS A 17 1.70 0.46 11.69
CA CYS A 17 2.28 0.74 13.00
C CYS A 17 2.88 2.16 13.14
N GLY A 18 2.87 2.97 12.09
CA GLY A 18 3.42 4.33 12.08
C GLY A 18 4.95 4.44 12.19
N LYS A 19 5.66 3.34 12.48
CA LYS A 19 7.13 3.32 12.57
C LYS A 19 7.76 3.53 11.20
N LYS A 20 8.90 4.24 11.17
CA LYS A 20 9.68 4.44 9.95
C LYS A 20 10.09 3.07 9.37
N THR A 21 9.97 2.92 8.06
CA THR A 21 10.29 1.69 7.34
C THR A 21 10.82 2.01 5.95
N SER A 22 11.82 1.23 5.53
CA SER A 22 12.34 1.18 4.16
C SER A 22 11.72 0.03 3.36
N HIS A 23 10.78 -0.71 3.96
CA HIS A 23 10.14 -1.87 3.37
C HIS A 23 8.73 -1.53 2.87
N TYR A 24 8.38 -2.13 1.74
CA TYR A 24 7.15 -1.84 1.02
C TYR A 24 6.53 -3.14 0.52
N LYS A 25 5.20 -3.25 0.68
CA LYS A 25 4.39 -4.25 0.01
C LYS A 25 4.03 -3.72 -1.37
N ARG A 26 4.47 -4.43 -2.40
CA ARG A 26 4.22 -4.10 -3.81
C ARG A 26 3.07 -4.93 -4.32
N TYR A 27 2.15 -4.29 -5.01
CA TYR A 27 1.03 -4.93 -5.67
C TYR A 27 1.05 -4.59 -7.14
N GLU A 28 0.99 -5.61 -7.98
CA GLU A 28 1.01 -5.46 -9.42
C GLU A 28 -0.23 -6.06 -10.06
N GLN A 29 -0.93 -5.24 -10.84
CA GLN A 29 -2.09 -5.64 -11.63
C GLN A 29 -2.19 -4.77 -12.88
N SER A 30 -2.16 -5.40 -14.08
CA SER A 30 -2.47 -4.75 -15.36
C SER A 30 -1.82 -3.37 -15.55
N ASN A 31 -0.48 -3.30 -15.46
CA ASN A 31 0.36 -2.08 -15.53
C ASN A 31 0.20 -1.07 -14.38
N MET A 32 -0.57 -1.38 -13.34
CA MET A 32 -0.62 -0.58 -12.12
C MET A 32 0.26 -1.23 -11.05
N VAL A 33 1.24 -0.46 -10.54
CA VAL A 33 2.09 -0.85 -9.42
C VAL A 33 1.75 0.04 -8.23
N ILE A 34 1.26 -0.56 -7.16
CA ILE A 34 0.98 0.13 -5.90
C ILE A 34 2.02 -0.33 -4.87
N THR A 35 2.76 0.61 -4.30
CA THR A 35 3.71 0.36 -3.21
C THR A 35 3.21 0.97 -1.92
N ILE A 36 3.16 0.16 -0.86
CA ILE A 36 2.66 0.58 0.44
C ILE A 36 3.72 0.32 1.51
N PRO A 37 4.16 1.34 2.26
CA PRO A 37 5.16 1.16 3.31
C PRO A 37 4.63 0.23 4.41
N ALA A 38 5.35 -0.87 4.63
CA ALA A 38 4.97 -1.93 5.56
C ALA A 38 6.23 -2.65 6.06
N HIS A 39 6.33 -2.88 7.37
CA HIS A 39 7.41 -3.70 7.93
C HIS A 39 7.28 -5.14 7.42
N ALA A 40 8.41 -5.76 7.09
CA ALA A 40 8.46 -7.19 6.79
C ALA A 40 8.01 -7.99 8.02
N GLY A 41 7.07 -8.94 7.86
CA GLY A 41 6.45 -9.69 8.95
C GLY A 41 5.01 -9.23 9.24
N ASP A 42 4.65 -9.07 10.52
CA ASP A 42 3.28 -8.80 10.98
C ASP A 42 2.53 -7.68 10.23
N CYS A 43 3.21 -6.57 9.95
CA CYS A 43 2.56 -5.45 9.26
C CYS A 43 2.32 -5.74 7.78
N TYR A 44 3.11 -6.63 7.17
CA TYR A 44 3.00 -6.97 5.76
C TYR A 44 1.68 -7.69 5.49
N ASP A 45 1.32 -8.69 6.29
CA ASP A 45 0.06 -9.44 6.14
C ASP A 45 -1.18 -8.61 6.46
N GLN A 46 -1.06 -7.63 7.37
CA GLN A 46 -2.16 -6.73 7.73
C GLN A 46 -2.48 -5.67 6.66
N VAL A 47 -1.54 -5.39 5.75
CA VAL A 47 -1.80 -4.48 4.63
C VAL A 47 -2.72 -5.17 3.64
N ASP A 48 -4.00 -4.82 3.70
CA ASP A 48 -5.04 -5.25 2.77
C ASP A 48 -5.27 -4.17 1.69
N VAL A 49 -4.80 -4.45 0.47
CA VAL A 49 -4.96 -3.51 -0.65
C VAL A 49 -6.35 -3.49 -1.24
N LYS A 50 -7.19 -4.51 -1.03
CA LYS A 50 -8.61 -4.34 -1.37
C LYS A 50 -9.20 -3.21 -0.54
N ARG A 51 -8.94 -3.18 0.77
CA ARG A 51 -9.47 -2.13 1.64
C ARG A 51 -8.92 -0.74 1.30
N LEU A 52 -7.63 -0.63 1.00
CA LEU A 52 -7.00 0.63 0.58
C LEU A 52 -7.48 1.09 -0.81
N ALA A 53 -7.56 0.19 -1.79
CA ALA A 53 -8.04 0.51 -3.13
C ALA A 53 -9.54 0.82 -3.13
N THR A 54 -10.37 0.10 -2.36
CA THR A 54 -11.80 0.42 -2.22
C THR A 54 -11.98 1.80 -1.58
N ARG A 55 -11.18 2.16 -0.58
CA ARG A 55 -11.18 3.52 -0.01
C ARG A 55 -10.77 4.56 -1.04
N ALA A 56 -9.66 4.36 -1.73
CA ALA A 56 -9.19 5.28 -2.76
C ALA A 56 -10.21 5.46 -3.90
N LEU A 57 -10.80 4.37 -4.40
CA LEU A 57 -11.84 4.41 -5.42
C LEU A 57 -13.13 5.08 -4.92
N THR A 58 -13.48 4.90 -3.64
CA THR A 58 -14.64 5.57 -3.03
C THR A 58 -14.39 7.07 -2.93
N ASP A 59 -13.20 7.47 -2.47
CA ASP A 59 -12.78 8.86 -2.34
C ASP A 59 -12.73 9.56 -3.71
N ILE A 60 -12.15 8.90 -4.72
CA ILE A 60 -12.17 9.37 -6.12
C ILE A 60 -13.61 9.51 -6.63
N LYS A 61 -14.47 8.52 -6.39
CA LYS A 61 -15.88 8.60 -6.80
C LYS A 61 -16.63 9.75 -6.10
N GLN A 62 -16.33 10.03 -4.83
CA GLN A 62 -16.91 11.16 -4.12
C GLN A 62 -16.42 12.50 -4.68
N ASN A 63 -15.13 12.60 -5.01
CA ASN A 63 -14.55 13.81 -5.60
C ASN A 63 -14.98 14.05 -7.06
N ILE A 64 -15.24 12.99 -7.84
CA ILE A 64 -15.71 13.10 -9.24
C ILE A 64 -17.21 13.43 -9.32
N LYS A 65 -18.01 13.02 -8.32
CA LYS A 65 -19.43 13.39 -8.22
C LYS A 65 -19.65 14.85 -7.73
N GLY A 66 -18.69 15.74 -8.02
CA GLY A 66 -18.89 17.18 -7.92
C GLY A 66 -20.04 17.65 -8.79
#